data_AF-A0A9D1E6T9-F1
#
_entry.id   AF-A0A9D1E6T9-F1
#
_cell.length_a   1.000
_cell.length_b   1.000
_cell.length_c   1.000
_cell.angle_alpha   90.00
_cell.angle_beta   90.00
_cell.angle_gamma   90.00
#
_symmetry.space_group_name_H-M   'P 1'
#
loop_
_entity.id
_entity.type
_entity.pdbx_description
1 polymer ?
#
loop_
_entity_poly.entity_id
_entity_poly.type
_entity_poly.pdbx_seq_one_letter_code
_entity_poly.pdbx_strand_id
1 'polypeptide(L)' 'MITLEQIQNRLAEAILQSGLKQGELAEKIGVKQSQISCYVHGKKLPALDTLANLCKVLDVDTNYILCQDIK' A
#
# COMPACT_ATOMS: atom_id res chain seq x y z
N MET A 1 7.29 -3.77 19.05
CA MET A 1 7.22 -4.77 17.95
C MET A 1 6.30 -4.21 16.88
N ILE A 2 6.68 -4.29 15.60
CA ILE A 2 5.83 -3.84 14.49
C ILE A 2 4.65 -4.81 14.35
N THR A 3 3.43 -4.28 14.23
CA THR A 3 2.21 -5.08 14.05
C THR A 3 1.69 -5.00 12.62
N LEU A 4 0.89 -6.01 12.22
CA LEU A 4 0.23 -6.00 10.90
C LEU A 4 -0.70 -4.79 10.74
N GLU A 5 -1.41 -4.41 11.81
CA GLU A 5 -2.31 -3.25 11.81
C GLU A 5 -1.56 -1.95 11.50
N GLN A 6 -0.36 -1.76 12.05
CA GLN A 6 0.47 -0.58 11.77
C GLN A 6 0.87 -0.51 10.29
N ILE A 7 1.29 -1.63 9.71
CA ILE A 7 1.66 -1.72 8.29
C ILE A 7 0.45 -1.46 7.40
N GLN A 8 -0.70 -2.03 7.74
CA GLN A 8 -1.96 -1.82 7.01
C GLN A 8 -2.37 -0.35 7.02
N ASN A 9 -2.28 0.32 8.17
CA ASN A 9 -2.62 1.74 8.29
C ASN A 9 -1.72 2.62 7.43
N ARG A 10 -0.39 2.38 7.44
CA ARG A 10 0.54 3.16 6.60
C ARG A 10 0.38 2.88 5.11
N LEU A 11 0.09 1.64 4.74
CA LEU A 11 -0.22 1.29 3.36
C LEU A 11 -1.49 2.00 2.88
N ALA A 12 -2.55 1.95 3.69
CA ALA A 12 -3.81 2.64 3.39
C ALA A 12 -3.60 4.14 3.25
N GLU A 13 -2.84 4.75 4.17
CA GLU A 13 -2.50 6.16 4.14
C GLU A 13 -1.72 6.53 2.86
N ALA A 14 -0.68 5.77 2.50
CA ALA A 14 0.09 6.03 1.29
C ALA A 14 -0.77 5.94 0.01
N ILE A 15 -1.69 4.97 -0.06
CA ILE A 15 -2.63 4.87 -1.18
C ILE A 15 -3.55 6.10 -1.23
N LEU A 16 -4.10 6.54 -0.08
CA LEU A 16 -5.00 7.69 0.00
C LEU A 16 -4.30 9.03 -0.30
N GLN A 17 -3.05 9.17 0.13
CA GLN A 17 -2.25 10.38 -0.09
C GLN A 17 -1.70 10.51 -1.52
N SER A 18 -1.65 9.40 -2.28
CA SER A 18 -1.13 9.42 -3.66
C SER A 18 -1.94 10.26 -4.64
N GLY A 19 -3.20 10.61 -4.31
CA GLY A 19 -4.11 11.32 -5.21
C GLY A 19 -4.62 10.50 -6.40
N LEU A 20 -4.17 9.24 -6.56
CA LEU A 20 -4.62 8.34 -7.61
C LEU A 20 -5.98 7.72 -7.26
N LYS A 21 -6.84 7.52 -8.26
CA LYS A 21 -8.03 6.68 -8.05
C LYS A 21 -7.60 5.23 -7.88
N GLN A 22 -8.32 4.48 -7.05
CA GLN A 22 -8.03 3.05 -6.81
C GLN A 22 -8.04 2.21 -8.11
N GLY A 23 -8.85 2.59 -9.10
CA GLY A 23 -8.85 1.95 -10.43
C GLY A 23 -7.56 2.18 -11.18
N GLU A 24 -7.10 3.43 -11.25
CA GLU A 24 -5.85 3.80 -11.94
C GLU A 24 -4.64 3.13 -11.30
N LEU A 25 -4.61 3.08 -9.96
CA LEU A 25 -3.56 2.37 -9.23
C LEU A 25 -3.58 0.87 -9.52
N ALA A 26 -4.77 0.27 -9.56
CA ALA A 26 -4.94 -1.15 -9.87
C ALA A 26 -4.45 -1.50 -11.28
N GLU A 27 -4.78 -0.67 -12.27
CA GLU A 27 -4.30 -0.82 -13.65
C GLU A 27 -2.78 -0.71 -13.75
N LYS A 28 -2.17 0.26 -13.05
CA LYS A 28 -0.71 0.46 -13.04
C LYS A 28 0.08 -0.73 -12.51
N ILE A 29 -0.46 -1.45 -11.52
CA ILE A 29 0.22 -2.60 -10.89
C ILE A 29 -0.35 -3.96 -11.34
N GLY A 30 -1.32 -3.99 -12.26
CA GLY A 30 -1.88 -5.22 -12.82
C GLY A 30 -2.76 -6.02 -11.86
N VAL A 31 -3.48 -5.37 -10.94
CA VAL A 31 -4.41 -6.02 -10.00
C VAL A 31 -5.85 -5.55 -10.21
N LYS A 32 -6.81 -6.16 -9.49
CA LYS A 32 -8.20 -5.69 -9.49
C LYS A 32 -8.36 -4.51 -8.55
N GLN A 33 -9.20 -3.53 -8.91
CA GLN A 33 -9.57 -2.41 -8.04
C GLN A 33 -10.08 -2.88 -6.66
N SER A 34 -10.81 -4.00 -6.61
CA SER A 34 -11.29 -4.58 -5.35
C SER A 34 -10.15 -4.99 -4.40
N GLN A 35 -8.98 -5.35 -4.92
CA GLN A 35 -7.80 -5.64 -4.10
C GLN A 35 -7.24 -4.36 -3.48
N ILE A 36 -7.12 -3.28 -4.25
CA ILE A 36 -6.72 -1.96 -3.72
C ILE A 36 -7.67 -1.51 -2.61
N SER A 37 -8.97 -1.64 -2.84
CA SER A 37 -9.98 -1.34 -1.81
C SER A 37 -9.78 -2.18 -0.55
N CYS A 38 -9.46 -3.47 -0.68
CA CYS A 38 -9.16 -4.30 0.50
C CYS A 38 -7.93 -3.82 1.27
N TYR A 39 -6.90 -3.30 0.58
CA TYR A 39 -5.70 -2.75 1.21
C TYR A 39 -6.02 -1.46 1.97
N VAL A 40 -6.77 -0.55 1.34
CA VAL A 40 -7.19 0.72 1.96
C VAL A 40 -8.04 0.50 3.21
N HIS A 41 -8.88 -0.53 3.24
CA HIS A 41 -9.73 -0.84 4.41
C HIS A 41 -9.09 -1.84 5.39
N GLY A 42 -7.79 -2.16 5.25
CA GLY A 42 -7.09 -3.08 6.15
C GLY A 42 -7.61 -4.53 6.13
N LYS A 43 -8.43 -4.92 5.14
CA LYS A 43 -9.03 -6.27 5.07
C LYS A 43 -8.03 -7.33 4.62
N LYS A 44 -7.04 -6.93 3.83
CA LYS A 44 -5.97 -7.80 3.31
C LYS A 44 -4.67 -7.03 3.22
N LEU A 45 -3.56 -7.75 3.18
CA LEU A 45 -2.26 -7.21 2.79
C LEU A 45 -1.91 -7.65 1.36
N PRO A 46 -1.18 -6.81 0.62
CA PRO A 46 -0.59 -7.21 -0.66
C PRO A 46 0.47 -8.29 -0.44
N ALA A 47 0.68 -9.13 -1.46
CA ALA A 47 1.86 -9.98 -1.53
C ALA A 47 3.13 -9.11 -1.69
N LEU A 48 4.31 -9.66 -1.42
CA LEU A 48 5.56 -8.89 -1.39
C LEU A 48 5.86 -8.19 -2.73
N ASP A 49 5.61 -8.88 -3.84
CA ASP A 49 5.73 -8.34 -5.20
C ASP A 49 4.74 -7.18 -5.44
N THR A 50 3.49 -7.34 -5.02
CA THR A 50 2.46 -6.30 -5.14
C THR A 50 2.80 -5.10 -4.26
N LEU A 51 3.33 -5.31 -3.06
CA LEU A 51 3.80 -4.26 -2.16
C LEU A 51 4.96 -3.48 -2.79
N ALA A 52 5.95 -4.16 -3.36
CA ALA A 52 7.08 -3.51 -4.04
C ALA A 52 6.60 -2.66 -5.23
N ASN A 53 5.67 -3.18 -6.03
CA ASN A 53 5.08 -2.45 -7.15
C ASN A 53 4.25 -1.24 -6.67
N LEU A 54 3.49 -1.38 -5.58
CA LEU A 54 2.77 -0.27 -4.94
C LEU A 54 3.75 0.82 -4.49
N CYS A 55 4.84 0.46 -3.78
CA CYS A 55 5.82 1.44 -3.32
C CYS A 55 6.43 2.21 -4.49
N LYS A 56 6.77 1.52 -5.58
CA LYS A 56 7.32 2.13 -6.79
C LYS A 56 6.34 3.07 -7.50
N VAL A 57 5.06 2.70 -7.58
CA VAL A 57 4.04 3.52 -8.26
C VAL A 57 3.61 4.72 -7.42
N LEU A 58 3.55 4.54 -6.10
CA LEU A 58 3.16 5.58 -5.14
C LEU A 58 4.32 6.50 -4.76
N ASP A 59 5.54 6.22 -5.26
CA ASP A 59 6.78 6.93 -4.93
C ASP A 59 7.00 7.06 -3.41
N VAL A 60 6.79 5.95 -2.69
CA VAL A 60 6.89 5.90 -1.22
C VAL A 60 7.97 4.91 -0.78
N ASP A 61 8.70 5.29 0.27
CA ASP A 61 9.73 4.44 0.85
C ASP A 61 9.10 3.19 1.49
N THR A 62 9.60 2.00 1.14
CA THR A 62 9.13 0.74 1.71
C THR A 62 9.37 0.67 3.23
N ASN A 63 10.42 1.31 3.74
CA ASN A 63 10.68 1.43 5.17
C ASN A 63 9.56 2.21 5.87
N TYR A 64 9.03 3.25 5.23
CA TYR A 64 7.86 3.94 5.75
C TYR A 64 6.67 2.98 5.86
N ILE A 65 6.33 2.25 4.79
CA ILE A 65 5.19 1.33 4.83
C ILE A 65 5.39 0.21 5.87
N LEU A 66 6.61 -0.30 6.00
CA LEU A 66 6.95 -1.39 6.92
C LEU A 66 7.26 -0.93 8.36
N CYS A 67 7.05 0.35 8.69
CA CYS A 67 7.36 0.92 10.01
C CYS A 67 8.82 0.73 10.45
N GLN A 68 9.74 0.75 9.48
CA GLN A 68 11.19 0.64 9.67
C GLN A 68 11.91 1.98 9.53
N ASP A 69 11.23 3.06 9.14
CA ASP A 69 11.84 4.39 9.21
C ASP A 69 12.15 4.72 10.67
N ILE A 70 13.44 4.91 10.93
CA ILE A 70 13.96 5.29 12.23
C ILE A 70 13.83 6.81 12.30
N LYS A 71 13.13 7.32 13.31
CA LYS A 71 13.33 8.70 13.77
C LYS A 71 14.56 8.75 14.66
#